data_AF-A0A4Q7KJJ0-F1
#
_entry.id   AF-A0A4Q7KJJ0-F1
#
_cell.length_a   1.000
_cell.length_b   1.000
_cell.length_c   1.000
_cell.angle_alpha   90.00
_cell.angle_beta   90.00
_cell.angle_gamma   90.00
#
_symmetry.space_group_name_H-M   'P 1'
#
loop_
_entity.id
_entity.type
_entity.pdbx_description
1 polymer ?
#
loop_
_entity_poly.entity_id
_entity_poly.type
_entity_poly.pdbx_seq_one_letter_code
_entity_poly.pdbx_strand_id
1 'polypeptide(L)'
;MGVTSRRRVIVGGVLAAALLAATGVAANAAQSTPRATADVPADVLDLTNWKLQLPTGEDGKVDEVEQPELGKYTSEHFRLNDARDAVVFSAPTDGAHTGGSKYARSELREMKGSEKASWSTSEGTHTMVIKQAITHLPADRPHVVAGQVHGTSDDLMVFRLEGTKLYVTNQDDSHHKLITDSYKLGEQFEAKFVAHDGKIEAYYNGQLQTSVEIASDTAYFKAGVYPQSDTGSSHGEVVINSLTVTHS
;
A
#
# COMPACT_ATOMS: atom_id res chain seq x y z
N MET A 1 -18.00 -35.65 -62.22
CA MET A 1 -18.06 -35.37 -63.66
C MET A 1 -19.21 -34.41 -63.91
N GLY A 2 -18.94 -33.27 -64.57
CA GLY A 2 -19.98 -32.28 -64.93
C GLY A 2 -19.50 -30.83 -64.86
N VAL A 3 -18.53 -30.48 -65.71
CA VAL A 3 -18.08 -29.10 -65.97
C VAL A 3 -19.01 -28.46 -67.01
N THR A 4 -19.39 -27.19 -66.82
CA THR A 4 -19.46 -26.11 -67.85
C THR A 4 -20.05 -24.85 -67.20
N SER A 5 -19.24 -23.84 -66.84
CA SER A 5 -18.79 -22.70 -67.66
C SER A 5 -19.89 -21.90 -68.35
N ARG A 6 -20.02 -20.62 -67.98
CA ARG A 6 -19.99 -19.48 -68.93
C ARG A 6 -19.80 -18.16 -68.18
N ARG A 7 -18.64 -17.52 -68.39
CA ARG A 7 -18.41 -16.10 -68.12
C ARG A 7 -19.19 -15.27 -69.15
N ARG A 8 -19.85 -14.20 -68.69
CA ARG A 8 -20.18 -13.04 -69.53
C ARG A 8 -19.73 -11.77 -68.81
N VAL A 9 -19.02 -10.96 -69.59
CA VAL A 9 -18.48 -9.64 -69.31
C VAL A 9 -19.61 -8.64 -69.07
N ILE A 10 -19.51 -7.78 -68.06
CA ILE A 10 -20.26 -6.52 -68.01
C ILE A 10 -19.29 -5.38 -67.74
N VAL A 11 -19.37 -4.42 -68.66
CA VAL A 11 -18.67 -3.15 -68.78
C VAL A 11 -19.15 -2.19 -67.69
N GLY A 12 -18.24 -1.32 -67.25
CA GLY A 12 -18.45 -0.37 -66.17
C GLY A 12 -19.55 0.66 -66.43
N GLY A 13 -20.23 1.02 -65.35
CA GLY A 13 -21.03 2.23 -65.21
C GLY A 13 -20.68 2.86 -63.87
N VAL A 14 -20.00 3.99 -63.90
CA VAL A 14 -19.71 4.80 -62.72
C VAL A 14 -21.01 5.48 -62.30
N LEU A 15 -21.55 5.12 -61.13
CA LEU A 15 -22.57 5.91 -60.45
C LEU A 15 -21.93 6.52 -59.20
N ALA A 16 -21.76 7.84 -59.24
CA ALA A 16 -21.36 8.63 -58.08
C ALA A 16 -22.51 8.63 -57.07
N ALA A 17 -22.29 8.01 -55.90
CA ALA A 17 -23.16 8.15 -54.75
C ALA A 17 -22.60 9.25 -53.84
N ALA A 18 -23.34 10.34 -53.69
CA ALA A 18 -23.03 11.41 -52.76
C ALA A 18 -23.14 10.90 -51.31
N LEU A 19 -22.05 10.96 -50.56
CA LEU A 19 -22.05 10.75 -49.11
C LEU A 19 -22.61 12.01 -48.42
N LEU A 20 -23.76 11.90 -47.77
CA LEU A 20 -24.11 12.81 -46.68
C LEU A 20 -23.30 12.43 -45.45
N ALA A 21 -22.29 13.23 -45.10
CA ALA A 21 -21.60 13.13 -43.82
C ALA A 21 -22.46 13.80 -42.73
N ALA A 22 -23.10 12.99 -41.88
CA ALA A 22 -23.71 13.49 -40.65
C ALA A 22 -22.61 13.60 -39.58
N THR A 23 -22.14 14.82 -39.31
CA THR A 23 -21.23 15.11 -38.20
C THR A 23 -22.02 15.10 -36.89
N GLY A 24 -22.06 13.95 -36.21
CA GLY A 24 -22.48 13.86 -34.82
C GLY A 24 -21.39 14.41 -33.93
N VAL A 25 -21.61 15.59 -33.33
CA VAL A 25 -20.75 16.10 -32.26
C VAL A 25 -21.15 15.34 -30.98
N ALA A 26 -20.37 14.31 -30.63
CA ALA A 26 -20.53 13.68 -29.32
C ALA A 26 -20.06 14.68 -28.26
N ALA A 27 -21.01 15.27 -27.53
CA ALA A 27 -20.70 16.04 -26.34
C ALA A 27 -20.13 15.08 -25.29
N ASN A 28 -18.82 15.16 -25.08
CA ASN A 28 -18.12 14.41 -24.05
C ASN A 28 -18.50 15.03 -22.69
N ALA A 29 -19.59 14.56 -22.09
CA ALA A 29 -19.91 14.89 -20.71
C ALA A 29 -18.81 14.30 -19.83
N ALA A 30 -17.90 15.14 -19.34
CA ALA A 30 -16.97 14.78 -18.29
C ALA A 30 -17.81 14.35 -17.07
N GLN A 31 -17.87 13.04 -16.82
CA GLN A 31 -18.45 12.51 -15.60
C GLN A 31 -17.56 13.00 -14.45
N SER A 32 -18.04 14.00 -13.71
CA SER A 32 -17.43 14.38 -12.44
C SER A 32 -17.63 13.21 -11.48
N THR A 33 -16.57 12.44 -11.23
CA THR A 33 -16.55 11.44 -10.16
C THR A 33 -17.00 12.12 -8.86
N PRO A 34 -17.98 11.58 -8.12
CA PRO A 34 -18.34 12.15 -6.82
C PRO A 34 -17.08 12.25 -5.96
N ARG A 35 -16.77 13.45 -5.47
CA ARG A 35 -15.67 13.64 -4.51
C ARG A 35 -16.01 12.84 -3.26
N ALA A 36 -15.10 11.98 -2.81
CA ALA A 36 -15.30 11.21 -1.59
C ALA A 36 -15.57 12.15 -0.41
N THR A 37 -16.51 11.76 0.47
CA THR A 37 -17.04 12.58 1.56
C THR A 37 -16.26 12.42 2.88
N ALA A 38 -15.13 11.72 2.87
CA ALA A 38 -14.32 11.51 4.07
C ALA A 38 -13.82 12.85 4.61
N ASP A 39 -13.96 13.11 5.90
CA ASP A 39 -13.47 14.31 6.58
C ASP A 39 -12.16 14.08 7.31
N VAL A 40 -11.95 12.87 7.82
CA VAL A 40 -10.75 12.43 8.51
C VAL A 40 -10.25 11.08 7.96
N PRO A 41 -8.97 10.72 8.17
CA PRO A 41 -8.43 9.42 7.79
C PRO A 41 -9.26 8.21 8.27
N ALA A 42 -9.89 8.30 9.44
CA ALA A 42 -10.74 7.25 10.00
C ALA A 42 -12.04 7.00 9.20
N ASP A 43 -12.45 7.91 8.30
CA ASP A 43 -13.58 7.68 7.40
C ASP A 43 -13.19 6.81 6.20
N VAL A 44 -11.90 6.67 5.92
CA VAL A 44 -11.35 5.86 4.80
C VAL A 44 -10.83 4.52 5.30
N LEU A 45 -10.14 4.50 6.45
CA LEU A 45 -9.58 3.29 7.05
C LEU A 45 -10.28 3.00 8.38
N ASP A 46 -10.60 1.73 8.64
CA ASP A 46 -11.05 1.33 9.97
C ASP A 46 -9.87 1.35 10.95
N LEU A 47 -9.79 2.42 11.75
CA LEU A 47 -8.73 2.66 12.73
C LEU A 47 -9.08 2.15 14.13
N THR A 48 -10.21 1.45 14.32
CA THR A 48 -10.71 1.04 15.65
C THR A 48 -9.69 0.27 16.46
N ASN A 49 -8.94 -0.62 15.80
CA ASN A 49 -7.92 -1.48 16.39
C ASN A 49 -6.51 -1.04 15.98
N TRP A 50 -6.24 0.26 16.03
CA TRP A 50 -4.94 0.83 15.73
C TRP A 50 -4.60 1.97 16.69
N LYS A 51 -3.31 2.15 16.92
CA LYS A 51 -2.75 3.44 17.34
C LYS A 51 -1.79 3.95 16.28
N LEU A 52 -1.58 5.25 16.21
CA LEU A 52 -0.65 5.89 15.29
C LEU A 52 0.62 6.31 16.02
N GLN A 53 1.79 5.97 15.49
CA GLN A 53 3.09 6.54 15.90
C GLN A 53 3.49 7.62 14.90
N LEU A 54 3.90 8.78 15.40
CA LEU A 54 4.25 9.95 14.58
C LEU A 54 5.76 10.20 14.57
N PRO A 55 6.28 10.96 13.59
CA PRO A 55 7.68 11.36 13.55
C PRO A 55 7.95 12.63 14.39
N THR A 56 7.09 12.90 15.38
CA THR A 56 7.14 14.07 16.26
C THR A 56 7.32 13.62 17.72
N GLY A 57 7.59 14.56 18.61
CA GLY A 57 7.92 14.29 20.01
C GLY A 57 9.44 14.34 20.24
N GLU A 58 9.94 13.46 21.09
CA GLU A 58 11.37 13.39 21.43
C GLU A 58 11.95 12.03 21.01
N ASP A 59 13.24 11.99 20.67
CA ASP A 59 13.93 10.74 20.41
C ASP A 59 13.85 9.81 21.62
N GLY A 60 13.49 8.55 21.37
CA GLY A 60 13.17 7.58 22.40
C GLY A 60 11.69 7.54 22.78
N LYS A 61 10.94 8.62 22.53
CA LYS A 61 9.55 8.80 23.00
C LYS A 61 8.75 9.69 22.03
N VAL A 62 8.41 9.11 20.89
CA VAL A 62 7.56 9.77 19.88
C VAL A 62 6.14 10.02 20.39
N ASP A 63 5.45 10.96 19.75
CA ASP A 63 4.02 11.13 19.93
C ASP A 63 3.27 9.90 19.39
N GLU A 64 2.30 9.43 20.18
CA GLU A 64 1.39 8.37 19.79
C GLU A 64 -0.06 8.87 19.93
N VAL A 65 -0.89 8.56 18.93
CA VAL A 65 -2.33 8.89 18.95
C VAL A 65 -3.12 7.59 19.06
N GLU A 66 -3.80 7.43 20.18
CA GLU A 66 -4.64 6.27 20.48
C GLU A 66 -6.13 6.61 20.31
N GLN A 67 -7.01 5.62 20.46
CA GLN A 67 -8.45 5.85 20.48
C GLN A 67 -8.88 6.44 21.83
N PRO A 68 -9.89 7.34 21.86
CA PRO A 68 -10.75 7.76 20.75
C PRO A 68 -10.21 8.91 19.89
N GLU A 69 -9.06 9.50 20.23
CA GLU A 69 -8.50 10.66 19.52
C GLU A 69 -8.16 10.35 18.06
N LEU A 70 -7.64 9.15 17.79
CA LEU A 70 -7.27 8.71 16.44
C LEU A 70 -8.46 8.74 15.48
N GLY A 71 -9.68 8.46 15.96
CA GLY A 71 -10.91 8.49 15.16
C GLY A 71 -11.27 9.85 14.54
N LYS A 72 -10.60 10.93 14.97
CA LYS A 72 -10.78 12.30 14.43
C LYS A 72 -9.46 12.99 14.10
N TYR A 73 -8.35 12.26 14.16
CA TYR A 73 -7.02 12.85 14.08
C TYR A 73 -6.58 13.10 12.63
N THR A 74 -5.92 14.24 12.40
CA THR A 74 -5.22 14.55 11.15
C THR A 74 -4.03 15.46 11.45
N SER A 75 -2.96 15.33 10.68
CA SER A 75 -1.76 16.18 10.73
C SER A 75 -1.06 16.19 9.36
N GLU A 76 0.07 16.90 9.23
CA GLU A 76 0.87 16.86 7.99
C GLU A 76 1.44 15.46 7.69
N HIS A 77 1.66 14.65 8.73
CA HIS A 77 2.22 13.30 8.65
C HIS A 77 1.17 12.20 8.50
N PHE A 78 -0.11 12.54 8.68
CA PHE A 78 -1.24 11.61 8.62
C PHE A 78 -2.52 12.35 8.25
N ARG A 79 -2.91 12.29 6.98
CA ARG A 79 -4.02 13.08 6.42
C ARG A 79 -4.66 12.40 5.23
N LEU A 80 -5.81 12.89 4.81
CA LEU A 80 -6.40 12.51 3.53
C LEU A 80 -5.56 13.04 2.35
N ASN A 81 -5.60 12.31 1.22
CA ASN A 81 -5.17 12.84 -0.06
C ASN A 81 -6.19 13.87 -0.61
N ASP A 82 -5.85 14.56 -1.71
CA ASP A 82 -6.70 15.63 -2.27
C ASP A 82 -8.09 15.13 -2.72
N ALA A 83 -8.12 13.89 -3.22
CA ALA A 83 -9.34 13.19 -3.66
C ALA A 83 -10.21 12.71 -2.48
N ARG A 84 -9.64 12.64 -1.27
CA ARG A 84 -10.27 12.20 -0.02
C ARG A 84 -10.72 10.74 -0.03
N ASP A 85 -10.02 9.90 -0.79
CA ASP A 85 -10.30 8.47 -0.95
C ASP A 85 -9.12 7.57 -0.50
N ALA A 86 -8.08 8.18 0.07
CA ALA A 86 -6.91 7.50 0.61
C ALA A 86 -6.27 8.31 1.74
N VAL A 87 -5.47 7.63 2.56
CA VAL A 87 -4.72 8.23 3.67
C VAL A 87 -3.24 8.32 3.31
N VAL A 88 -2.69 9.51 3.37
CA VAL A 88 -1.27 9.82 3.20
C VAL A 88 -0.57 9.70 4.54
N PHE A 89 0.46 8.85 4.58
CA PHE A 89 1.44 8.75 5.65
C PHE A 89 2.74 9.35 5.15
N SER A 90 3.29 10.31 5.88
CA SER A 90 4.57 10.95 5.55
C SER A 90 5.45 11.07 6.78
N ALA A 91 6.72 10.72 6.65
CA ALA A 91 7.69 10.83 7.73
C ALA A 91 9.01 11.44 7.22
N PRO A 92 9.49 12.55 7.80
CA PRO A 92 10.80 13.08 7.49
C PRO A 92 11.92 12.16 8.00
N THR A 93 13.06 12.17 7.33
CA THR A 93 14.23 11.36 7.73
C THR A 93 14.91 11.84 9.00
N ASP A 94 14.76 13.12 9.34
CA ASP A 94 15.29 13.77 10.55
C ASP A 94 14.21 13.93 11.65
N GLY A 95 13.10 13.20 11.54
CA GLY A 95 12.04 13.19 12.55
C GLY A 95 12.38 12.41 13.82
N ALA A 96 11.59 12.62 14.87
CA ALA A 96 11.74 11.89 16.13
C ALA A 96 11.49 10.38 15.94
N HIS A 97 12.22 9.56 16.67
CA HIS A 97 12.13 8.10 16.57
C HIS A 97 11.93 7.40 17.92
N THR A 98 11.40 6.17 17.90
CA THR A 98 11.24 5.35 19.11
C THR A 98 12.59 4.87 19.62
N GLY A 99 12.70 4.51 20.91
CA GLY A 99 13.99 4.11 21.51
C GLY A 99 14.62 2.84 20.94
N GLY A 100 13.84 1.99 20.29
CA GLY A 100 14.32 0.77 19.61
C GLY A 100 14.69 0.97 18.15
N SER A 101 14.58 2.20 17.62
CA SER A 101 14.87 2.52 16.22
C SER A 101 15.76 3.75 16.16
N LYS A 102 16.34 4.00 14.97
CA LYS A 102 17.00 5.26 14.62
C LYS A 102 16.22 6.04 13.56
N TYR A 103 15.11 5.49 13.09
CA TYR A 103 14.38 6.04 11.96
C TYR A 103 12.98 6.46 12.40
N ALA A 104 12.58 7.66 11.96
CA ALA A 104 11.25 8.20 12.18
C ALA A 104 10.19 7.40 11.41
N ARG A 105 8.93 7.53 11.80
CA ARG A 105 7.81 6.86 11.11
C ARG A 105 6.51 7.64 11.28
N SER A 106 5.62 7.46 10.30
CA SER A 106 4.19 7.72 10.47
C SER A 106 3.51 6.40 10.20
N GLU A 107 3.20 5.64 11.25
CA GLU A 107 2.89 4.23 11.12
C GLU A 107 1.87 3.77 12.16
N LEU A 108 0.85 3.06 11.70
CA LEU A 108 -0.13 2.40 12.54
C LEU A 108 0.48 1.16 13.17
N ARG A 109 0.18 0.94 14.45
CA ARG A 109 0.50 -0.26 15.22
C ARG A 109 -0.80 -0.92 15.64
N GLU A 110 -0.99 -2.18 15.27
CA GLU A 110 -2.22 -2.93 15.52
C GLU A 110 -2.56 -3.00 17.00
N MET A 111 -3.82 -2.81 17.38
CA MET A 111 -4.32 -2.87 18.76
C MET A 111 -5.43 -3.92 18.86
N LYS A 112 -5.84 -4.24 20.08
CA LYS A 112 -7.02 -5.04 20.39
C LYS A 112 -7.85 -4.25 21.40
N GLY A 113 -8.73 -3.40 20.90
CA GLY A 113 -9.34 -2.34 21.71
C GLY A 113 -8.27 -1.39 22.25
N SER A 114 -8.23 -1.17 23.57
CA SER A 114 -7.22 -0.34 24.23
C SER A 114 -5.91 -1.07 24.52
N GLU A 115 -5.84 -2.38 24.28
CA GLU A 115 -4.65 -3.17 24.55
C GLU A 115 -3.79 -3.36 23.31
N LYS A 116 -2.51 -3.63 23.53
CA LYS A 116 -1.62 -3.99 22.44
C LYS A 116 -1.99 -5.36 21.90
N ALA A 117 -2.31 -5.46 20.61
CA ALA A 117 -2.35 -6.75 19.90
C ALA A 117 -1.02 -7.51 20.08
N SER A 118 -1.13 -8.81 20.27
CA SER A 118 -0.04 -9.77 20.44
C SER A 118 -0.64 -11.14 20.15
N TRP A 119 -0.25 -11.77 19.04
CA TRP A 119 -0.81 -13.04 18.60
C TRP A 119 0.29 -14.02 18.18
N SER A 120 -0.03 -15.31 18.17
CA SER A 120 0.92 -16.38 17.83
C SER A 120 0.83 -16.73 16.35
N THR A 121 1.96 -16.83 15.66
CA THR A 121 2.00 -17.35 14.28
C THR A 121 1.64 -18.84 14.22
N SER A 122 1.66 -19.54 15.36
CA SER A 122 1.36 -20.97 15.46
C SER A 122 -0.09 -21.28 15.84
N GLU A 123 -0.88 -20.27 16.22
CA GLU A 123 -2.25 -20.46 16.68
C GLU A 123 -3.24 -19.59 15.88
N GLY A 124 -4.19 -20.24 15.22
CA GLY A 124 -5.18 -19.55 14.39
C GLY A 124 -4.60 -19.05 13.07
N THR A 125 -5.31 -18.11 12.45
CA THR A 125 -4.90 -17.44 11.22
C THR A 125 -5.07 -15.94 11.36
N HIS A 126 -4.01 -15.20 11.04
CA HIS A 126 -3.97 -13.75 11.16
C HIS A 126 -3.62 -13.16 9.80
N THR A 127 -4.49 -12.31 9.28
CA THR A 127 -4.34 -11.74 7.94
C THR A 127 -4.40 -10.23 7.99
N MET A 128 -3.45 -9.58 7.34
CA MET A 128 -3.52 -8.15 7.01
C MET A 128 -3.49 -7.98 5.50
N VAL A 129 -4.39 -7.15 4.97
CA VAL A 129 -4.42 -6.73 3.56
C VAL A 129 -4.31 -5.21 3.49
N ILE A 130 -3.38 -4.72 2.68
CA ILE A 130 -3.14 -3.29 2.45
C ILE A 130 -3.20 -3.02 0.95
N LYS A 131 -4.05 -2.08 0.51
CA LYS A 131 -3.96 -1.49 -0.83
C LYS A 131 -3.31 -0.14 -0.73
N GLN A 132 -2.16 0.02 -1.36
CA GLN A 132 -1.30 1.19 -1.15
C GLN A 132 -0.44 1.51 -2.36
N ALA A 133 0.21 2.68 -2.32
CA ALA A 133 1.29 3.07 -3.21
C ALA A 133 2.39 3.77 -2.40
N ILE A 134 3.65 3.52 -2.73
CA ILE A 134 4.78 4.29 -2.21
C ILE A 134 5.00 5.45 -3.17
N THR A 135 4.84 6.68 -2.69
CA THR A 135 4.79 7.90 -3.53
C THR A 135 6.05 8.74 -3.43
N HIS A 136 6.83 8.60 -2.35
CA HIS A 136 8.10 9.30 -2.19
C HIS A 136 9.12 8.45 -1.43
N LEU A 137 10.39 8.55 -1.82
CA LEU A 137 11.53 7.92 -1.17
C LEU A 137 12.51 8.99 -0.67
N PRO A 138 13.20 8.77 0.46
CA PRO A 138 14.26 9.68 0.88
C PRO A 138 15.36 9.80 -0.18
N ALA A 139 15.96 10.99 -0.29
CA ALA A 139 16.95 11.26 -1.33
C ALA A 139 18.27 10.48 -1.13
N ASP A 140 18.84 10.50 0.08
CA ASP A 140 20.19 9.97 0.34
C ASP A 140 20.20 8.44 0.44
N ARG A 141 19.14 7.87 1.03
CA ARG A 141 18.93 6.43 1.15
C ARG A 141 17.48 6.11 0.78
N PRO A 142 17.19 5.80 -0.50
CA PRO A 142 15.84 5.73 -1.05
C PRO A 142 15.13 4.43 -0.67
N HIS A 143 14.99 4.21 0.63
CA HIS A 143 14.56 2.98 1.24
C HIS A 143 13.35 3.25 2.13
N VAL A 144 12.23 2.56 1.90
CA VAL A 144 11.00 2.70 2.67
C VAL A 144 10.43 1.32 2.97
N VAL A 145 9.99 1.13 4.22
CA VAL A 145 9.13 0.01 4.61
C VAL A 145 7.67 0.50 4.59
N ALA A 146 6.79 -0.31 4.00
CA ALA A 146 5.38 0.02 3.75
C ALA A 146 4.46 -1.15 4.16
N GLY A 147 4.55 -1.60 5.40
CA GLY A 147 3.74 -2.69 5.95
C GLY A 147 4.57 -3.84 6.49
N GLN A 148 4.17 -4.34 7.66
CA GLN A 148 4.99 -5.23 8.47
C GLN A 148 4.16 -6.26 9.24
N VAL A 149 4.77 -7.43 9.46
CA VAL A 149 4.55 -8.25 10.65
C VAL A 149 5.75 -8.05 11.57
N HIS A 150 5.51 -7.67 12.82
CA HIS A 150 6.55 -7.32 13.78
C HIS A 150 6.39 -8.14 15.07
N GLY A 151 7.49 -8.56 15.69
CA GLY A 151 7.51 -9.25 16.99
C GLY A 151 7.83 -8.31 18.15
N THR A 152 8.18 -8.85 19.32
CA THR A 152 8.56 -8.01 20.48
C THR A 152 9.82 -7.19 20.23
N SER A 153 10.84 -7.80 19.62
CA SER A 153 12.17 -7.18 19.45
C SER A 153 12.38 -6.56 18.09
N ASP A 154 11.93 -7.22 17.02
CA ASP A 154 12.27 -6.83 15.65
C ASP A 154 11.18 -7.19 14.64
N ASP A 155 11.32 -6.71 13.41
CA ASP A 155 10.45 -7.11 12.31
C ASP A 155 10.63 -8.59 11.95
N LEU A 156 9.50 -9.26 11.70
CA LEU A 156 9.49 -10.65 11.25
C LEU A 156 9.50 -10.71 9.72
N MET A 157 8.72 -9.84 9.08
CA MET A 157 8.58 -9.76 7.63
C MET A 157 7.99 -8.42 7.21
N VAL A 158 8.57 -7.75 6.22
CA VAL A 158 8.08 -6.45 5.74
C VAL A 158 8.06 -6.35 4.21
N PHE A 159 7.21 -5.46 3.68
CA PHE A 159 7.35 -4.96 2.32
C PHE A 159 8.31 -3.77 2.31
N ARG A 160 9.42 -3.89 1.57
CA ARG A 160 10.52 -2.92 1.54
C ARG A 160 10.84 -2.50 0.12
N LEU A 161 10.80 -1.21 -0.17
CA LEU A 161 11.25 -0.64 -1.43
C LEU A 161 12.64 -0.03 -1.26
N GLU A 162 13.56 -0.37 -2.17
CA GLU A 162 14.89 0.25 -2.30
C GLU A 162 15.07 0.76 -3.73
N GLY A 163 15.00 2.08 -3.93
CA GLY A 163 14.94 2.68 -5.26
C GLY A 163 13.72 2.17 -6.04
N THR A 164 13.93 1.35 -7.06
CA THR A 164 12.87 0.72 -7.86
C THR A 164 12.62 -0.75 -7.49
N LYS A 165 13.37 -1.30 -6.54
CA LYS A 165 13.33 -2.73 -6.20
C LYS A 165 12.45 -2.96 -4.97
N LEU A 166 11.33 -3.63 -5.18
CA LEU A 166 10.41 -4.01 -4.11
C LEU A 166 10.71 -5.44 -3.64
N TYR A 167 10.89 -5.59 -2.34
CA TYR A 167 11.23 -6.84 -1.67
C TYR A 167 10.19 -7.21 -0.61
N VAL A 168 10.12 -8.50 -0.31
CA VAL A 168 9.68 -9.02 1.00
C VAL A 168 10.93 -9.48 1.76
N THR A 169 11.07 -9.05 3.01
CA THR A 169 12.19 -9.44 3.87
C THR A 169 11.94 -10.77 4.58
N ASN A 170 12.96 -11.34 5.20
CA ASN A 170 12.82 -12.40 6.19
C ASN A 170 13.71 -12.05 7.37
N GLN A 171 13.12 -11.45 8.42
CA GLN A 171 13.87 -10.91 9.55
C GLN A 171 15.01 -10.01 9.02
N ASP A 172 16.26 -10.26 9.46
CA ASP A 172 17.45 -9.50 9.06
C ASP A 172 17.81 -9.60 7.56
N ASP A 173 17.27 -10.57 6.82
CA ASP A 173 17.49 -10.65 5.37
C ASP A 173 16.58 -9.66 4.62
N SER A 174 17.11 -8.46 4.43
CA SER A 174 16.44 -7.37 3.71
C SER A 174 16.16 -7.65 2.23
N HIS A 175 16.79 -8.67 1.62
CA HIS A 175 16.68 -8.97 0.19
C HIS A 175 16.15 -10.39 -0.11
N HIS A 176 15.57 -11.06 0.90
CA HIS A 176 15.06 -12.44 0.83
C HIS A 176 14.27 -12.75 -0.45
N LYS A 177 13.26 -11.93 -0.78
CA LYS A 177 12.45 -12.10 -1.99
C LYS A 177 12.29 -10.79 -2.76
N LEU A 178 12.99 -10.68 -3.89
CA LEU A 178 12.69 -9.65 -4.90
C LEU A 178 11.33 -9.95 -5.56
N ILE A 179 10.41 -8.98 -5.48
CA ILE A 179 9.09 -9.03 -6.11
C ILE A 179 9.18 -8.44 -7.53
N THR A 180 9.75 -7.24 -7.64
CA THR A 180 9.99 -6.51 -8.89
C THR A 180 11.19 -5.58 -8.72
N ASP A 181 11.94 -5.35 -9.80
CA ASP A 181 13.06 -4.40 -9.85
C ASP A 181 12.70 -3.07 -10.53
N SER A 182 11.44 -2.90 -10.93
CA SER A 182 10.96 -1.80 -11.77
C SER A 182 9.70 -1.12 -11.21
N TYR A 183 9.54 -1.15 -9.89
CA TYR A 183 8.45 -0.44 -9.21
C TYR A 183 8.49 1.06 -9.55
N LYS A 184 7.34 1.61 -9.92
CA LYS A 184 7.17 3.04 -10.21
C LYS A 184 6.50 3.70 -9.02
N LEU A 185 7.07 4.80 -8.52
CA LEU A 185 6.44 5.57 -7.45
C LEU A 185 5.00 5.97 -7.85
N GLY A 186 4.07 5.80 -6.93
CA GLY A 186 2.63 5.99 -7.15
C GLY A 186 1.91 4.79 -7.79
N GLU A 187 2.60 3.74 -8.20
CA GLU A 187 1.95 2.51 -8.67
C GLU A 187 1.28 1.79 -7.49
N GLN A 188 -0.04 1.60 -7.60
CA GLN A 188 -0.82 0.88 -6.59
C GLN A 188 -0.50 -0.61 -6.61
N PHE A 189 -0.44 -1.19 -5.42
CA PHE A 189 -0.36 -2.63 -5.23
C PHE A 189 -1.13 -3.07 -3.99
N GLU A 190 -1.49 -4.35 -3.97
CA GLU A 190 -2.02 -5.04 -2.80
C GLU A 190 -0.90 -5.84 -2.14
N ALA A 191 -0.55 -5.48 -0.91
CA ALA A 191 0.27 -6.28 -0.01
C ALA A 191 -0.66 -7.07 0.92
N LYS A 192 -0.39 -8.37 1.07
CA LYS A 192 -1.09 -9.20 2.06
C LYS A 192 -0.12 -10.08 2.81
N PHE A 193 -0.27 -10.12 4.13
CA PHE A 193 0.37 -11.09 5.02
C PHE A 193 -0.67 -12.09 5.52
N VAL A 194 -0.30 -13.36 5.60
CA VAL A 194 -1.09 -14.40 6.28
C VAL A 194 -0.16 -15.18 7.20
N ALA A 195 -0.37 -15.07 8.51
CA ALA A 195 0.36 -15.85 9.51
C ALA A 195 -0.53 -16.98 10.04
N HIS A 196 -0.03 -18.21 9.97
CA HIS A 196 -0.71 -19.42 10.46
C HIS A 196 0.29 -20.58 10.50
N ASP A 197 0.00 -21.64 11.27
CA ASP A 197 0.80 -22.88 11.30
C ASP A 197 2.32 -22.66 11.48
N GLY A 198 2.72 -21.64 12.23
CA GLY A 198 4.12 -21.31 12.51
C GLY A 198 4.86 -20.65 11.35
N LYS A 199 4.15 -20.16 10.33
CA LYS A 199 4.71 -19.48 9.15
C LYS A 199 4.03 -18.15 8.87
N ILE A 200 4.71 -17.33 8.08
CA ILE A 200 4.18 -16.09 7.52
C ILE A 200 4.30 -16.18 5.99
N GLU A 201 3.19 -15.98 5.30
CA GLU A 201 3.11 -15.88 3.86
C GLU A 201 2.92 -14.42 3.44
N ALA A 202 3.62 -14.00 2.38
CA ALA A 202 3.45 -12.68 1.78
C ALA A 202 2.98 -12.79 0.33
N TYR A 203 1.98 -11.98 -0.01
CA TYR A 203 1.35 -11.93 -1.31
C TYR A 203 1.45 -10.52 -1.89
N TYR A 204 1.70 -10.45 -3.19
CA TYR A 204 1.72 -9.21 -3.96
C TYR A 204 0.71 -9.33 -5.10
N ASN A 205 -0.28 -8.44 -5.12
CA ASN A 205 -1.38 -8.44 -6.11
C ASN A 205 -2.07 -9.81 -6.22
N GLY A 206 -2.36 -10.41 -5.07
CA GLY A 206 -2.99 -11.73 -4.95
C GLY A 206 -2.07 -12.93 -5.24
N GLN A 207 -0.84 -12.73 -5.70
CA GLN A 207 0.12 -13.80 -5.98
C GLN A 207 1.04 -14.04 -4.78
N LEU A 208 1.14 -15.30 -4.32
CA LEU A 208 2.08 -15.70 -3.28
C LEU A 208 3.51 -15.43 -3.74
N GLN A 209 4.28 -14.68 -2.96
CA GLN A 209 5.68 -14.35 -3.24
C GLN A 209 6.64 -15.23 -2.45
N THR A 210 6.33 -15.47 -1.17
CA THR A 210 7.12 -16.31 -0.28
C THR A 210 6.28 -16.83 0.88
N SER A 211 6.73 -17.93 1.48
CA SER A 211 6.20 -18.56 2.68
C SER A 211 7.39 -18.95 3.54
N VAL A 212 7.48 -18.41 4.75
CA VAL A 212 8.65 -18.60 5.63
C VAL A 212 8.20 -19.10 7.00
N GLU A 213 8.86 -20.13 7.52
CA GLU A 213 8.67 -20.59 8.89
C GLU A 213 9.22 -19.55 9.87
N ILE A 214 8.33 -18.94 10.65
CA ILE A 214 8.64 -17.90 11.63
C ILE A 214 7.70 -18.12 12.82
N ALA A 215 8.21 -18.80 13.86
CA ALA A 215 7.48 -18.98 15.10
C ALA A 215 7.61 -17.73 15.99
N SER A 216 6.48 -17.16 16.39
CA SER A 216 6.41 -16.04 17.33
C SER A 216 5.10 -16.07 18.08
N ASP A 217 5.10 -15.74 19.37
CA ASP A 217 3.88 -15.60 20.21
C ASP A 217 3.51 -14.13 20.47
N THR A 218 4.25 -13.20 19.86
CA THR A 218 4.15 -11.77 20.13
C THR A 218 4.02 -10.92 18.88
N ALA A 219 3.56 -11.55 17.79
CA ALA A 219 3.42 -10.88 16.52
C ALA A 219 2.25 -9.88 16.55
N TYR A 220 2.42 -8.81 15.77
CA TYR A 220 1.39 -7.81 15.48
C TYR A 220 1.67 -7.15 14.13
N PHE A 221 0.64 -6.56 13.53
CA PHE A 221 0.73 -5.88 12.26
C PHE A 221 1.11 -4.39 12.40
N LYS A 222 1.78 -3.86 11.38
CA LYS A 222 2.00 -2.42 11.19
C LYS A 222 1.73 -1.99 9.74
N ALA A 223 1.21 -0.79 9.55
CA ALA A 223 0.92 -0.24 8.22
C ALA A 223 1.13 1.29 8.22
N GLY A 224 1.75 1.83 7.16
CA GLY A 224 2.08 3.25 7.04
C GLY A 224 3.40 3.45 6.32
N VAL A 225 4.17 4.46 6.71
CA VAL A 225 5.49 4.73 6.17
C VAL A 225 6.57 4.66 7.26
N TYR A 226 7.61 3.88 6.98
CA TYR A 226 8.80 3.78 7.81
C TYR A 226 10.06 3.95 6.92
N PRO A 227 10.48 5.19 6.65
CA PRO A 227 11.71 5.49 5.91
C PRO A 227 12.91 4.86 6.61
N GLN A 228 13.88 4.35 5.86
CA GLN A 228 15.03 3.61 6.39
C GLN A 228 16.30 4.46 6.31
N SER A 229 16.17 5.71 6.76
CA SER A 229 17.20 6.75 6.69
C SER A 229 17.01 7.74 7.84
N ASP A 230 18.13 8.12 8.45
CA ASP A 230 18.28 9.09 9.55
C ASP A 230 19.13 10.30 9.12
N THR A 231 19.35 10.46 7.81
CA THR A 231 20.26 11.46 7.24
C THR A 231 19.57 12.29 6.19
N GLY A 232 19.95 13.57 6.12
CA GLY A 232 19.39 14.52 5.17
C GLY A 232 18.00 15.01 5.60
N SER A 233 17.57 16.13 5.01
CA SER A 233 16.21 16.65 5.18
C SER A 233 15.36 16.22 3.99
N SER A 234 14.89 14.98 4.04
CA SER A 234 14.01 14.37 3.04
C SER A 234 12.84 13.66 3.76
N HIS A 235 12.02 12.89 3.04
CA HIS A 235 10.94 12.12 3.63
C HIS A 235 10.62 10.87 2.81
N GLY A 236 9.99 9.89 3.44
CA GLY A 236 9.25 8.85 2.75
C GLY A 236 7.75 9.14 2.80
N GLU A 237 7.02 8.71 1.77
CA GLU A 237 5.57 8.85 1.71
C GLU A 237 4.91 7.57 1.18
N VAL A 238 3.84 7.14 1.85
CA VAL A 238 2.98 6.01 1.45
C VAL A 238 1.52 6.48 1.50
N VAL A 239 0.75 6.10 0.48
CA VAL A 239 -0.69 6.35 0.40
C VAL A 239 -1.42 5.03 0.53
N ILE A 240 -2.32 4.90 1.51
CA ILE A 240 -3.12 3.69 1.76
C ILE A 240 -4.58 3.96 1.40
N ASN A 241 -5.12 3.18 0.47
CA ASN A 241 -6.52 3.23 0.02
C ASN A 241 -7.44 2.32 0.84
N SER A 242 -6.92 1.19 1.33
CA SER A 242 -7.68 0.30 2.21
C SER A 242 -6.76 -0.51 3.10
N LEU A 243 -7.21 -0.79 4.32
CA LEU A 243 -6.51 -1.59 5.31
C LEU A 243 -7.53 -2.51 5.99
N THR A 244 -7.25 -3.81 6.04
CA THR A 244 -8.11 -4.78 6.71
C THR A 244 -7.27 -5.79 7.48
N VAL A 245 -7.68 -6.09 8.69
CA VAL A 245 -7.08 -7.12 9.54
C VAL A 245 -8.17 -8.10 10.00
N THR A 246 -7.86 -9.39 9.97
CA THR A 246 -8.74 -10.45 10.46
C THR A 246 -7.96 -11.49 11.25
N HIS A 247 -8.56 -12.00 12.32
CA HIS A 247 -8.06 -13.16 13.07
C HIS A 247 -9.16 -14.21 13.16
N SER A 248 -8.82 -15.49 12.99
CA SER A 248 -9.73 -16.63 13.08
C SER A 248 -9.10 -17.86 13.71
#